data_AF-A0A0L0VCH4-F1
#
_entry.id   AF-A0A0L0VCH4-F1
#
_cell.length_a   1.000
_cell.length_b   1.000
_cell.length_c   1.000
_cell.angle_alpha   90.00
_cell.angle_beta   90.00
_cell.angle_gamma   90.00
#
_symmetry.space_group_name_H-M   'P 1'
#
loop_
_entity.id
_entity.type
_entity.pdbx_description
1 polymer ?
#
loop_
_entity_poly.entity_id
_entity_poly.type
_entity_poly.pdbx_seq_one_letter_code
_entity_poly.pdbx_strand_id
1 'polypeptide(L)'
;MGVCLSSNSAHHQIDGNTSASRDRSYAIDRQIEEDAKKFKRECKILLLGSGESGKSTIVKQMKIIHQNGYTREELLLFKLTIYKNVIDSAQAVVVAMRKLKLDPVEDINQSYSDKILDYRLDFNQFGGGLNPEIVRSIESLWHDPIIPAVLDRGSEFYLMDSAGYFFDQVHRIGQMDYIPNEVDVLMARTKTTGISETKFKSGQLSIHMFDVGGQRSERKKWIHCFEAVTSIIFCVALSEYDQVLLEESGQNRMAESLVLFESVINSRWFLRTSIILFLNKIDIFKAKLPKVPLERYFPEYTGGNDVNKAAKYILWRFTQLNRARLSIYPHLTQATDTSNIRLVFAAVKETILQNALRDSGIL
;
A
#
# COMPACT_ATOMS: atom_id res chain seq x y z
N MET A 1 74.17 8.36 7.14
CA MET A 1 73.73 8.77 5.79
C MET A 1 72.27 9.21 5.89
N GLY A 2 71.87 10.47 5.77
CA GLY A 2 72.56 11.75 5.70
C GLY A 2 71.70 12.79 6.45
N VAL A 3 72.37 13.71 7.12
CA VAL A 3 71.82 14.85 7.86
C VAL A 3 71.81 16.05 6.91
N CYS A 4 70.82 16.94 6.98
CA CYS A 4 71.03 18.41 6.98
C CYS A 4 69.72 19.18 7.20
N LEU A 5 69.74 20.03 8.23
CA LEU A 5 68.82 21.15 8.45
C LEU A 5 69.20 22.33 7.54
N SER A 6 68.23 23.12 7.07
CA SER A 6 68.36 24.59 7.20
C SER A 6 67.00 25.30 7.16
N SER A 7 66.94 26.35 7.96
CA SER A 7 65.84 27.25 8.30
C SER A 7 65.47 28.21 7.17
N ASN A 8 64.18 28.58 7.10
CA ASN A 8 63.83 29.97 6.83
C ASN A 8 62.57 30.38 7.59
N SER A 9 62.76 31.38 8.43
CA SER A 9 61.76 32.08 9.22
C SER A 9 60.81 32.89 8.33
N ALA A 10 59.52 32.56 8.39
CA ALA A 10 58.43 33.47 8.11
C ALA A 10 57.30 33.18 9.12
N HIS A 11 57.17 34.08 10.11
CA HIS A 11 55.97 34.16 10.93
C HIS A 11 54.77 34.46 10.03
N HIS A 12 53.88 33.49 9.81
CA HIS A 12 52.48 33.75 9.52
C HIS A 12 51.59 32.53 9.87
N GLN A 13 50.84 32.68 10.96
CA GLN A 13 49.49 32.13 11.21
C GLN A 13 49.16 30.73 10.64
N ILE A 14 49.45 29.64 11.36
CA ILE A 14 48.84 28.32 11.05
C ILE A 14 48.25 27.59 12.29
N ASP A 15 48.51 28.04 13.52
CA ASP A 15 48.09 27.29 14.73
C ASP A 15 46.61 27.47 15.15
N GLY A 16 45.84 28.33 14.46
CA GLY A 16 44.42 28.52 14.76
C GLY A 16 43.47 27.51 14.09
N ASN A 17 43.94 26.78 13.08
CA ASN A 17 43.06 25.95 12.25
C ASN A 17 43.03 24.47 12.67
N THR A 18 44.01 24.02 13.46
CA THR A 18 44.14 22.62 13.92
C THR A 18 43.28 22.30 15.14
N SER A 19 43.09 23.25 16.08
CA SER A 19 42.17 23.06 17.22
C SER A 19 40.71 23.09 16.75
N ALA A 20 40.33 24.07 15.93
CA ALA A 20 38.98 24.16 15.36
C ALA A 20 38.63 22.93 14.50
N SER A 21 39.60 22.39 13.75
CA SER A 21 39.42 21.14 12.99
C SER A 21 39.28 19.91 13.90
N ARG A 22 40.04 19.85 15.01
CA ARG A 22 39.90 18.78 16.01
C ARG A 22 38.56 18.84 16.72
N ASP A 23 38.13 20.02 17.16
CA ASP A 23 36.84 20.22 17.83
C ASP A 23 35.68 19.87 16.88
N ARG A 24 35.80 20.23 15.60
CA ARG A 24 34.85 19.83 14.57
C ARG A 24 34.83 18.31 14.35
N SER A 25 36.00 17.66 14.35
CA SER A 25 36.09 16.20 14.25
C SER A 25 35.43 15.52 15.45
N TYR A 26 35.72 15.96 16.68
CA TYR A 26 35.08 15.44 17.89
C TYR A 26 33.57 15.66 17.90
N ALA A 27 33.09 16.81 17.41
CA ALA A 27 31.66 17.07 17.26
C ALA A 27 31.01 16.11 16.25
N ILE A 28 31.68 15.85 15.12
CA ILE A 28 31.23 14.88 14.12
C ILE A 28 31.22 13.46 14.71
N ASP A 29 32.27 13.03 15.39
CA ASP A 29 32.37 11.70 16.00
C ASP A 29 31.29 11.49 17.06
N ARG A 30 31.05 12.49 17.90
CA ARG A 30 29.96 12.48 18.89
C ARG A 30 28.59 12.37 18.20
N GLN A 31 28.38 13.11 17.11
CA GLN A 31 27.14 13.05 16.36
C GLN A 31 26.93 11.68 15.70
N ILE A 32 28.00 11.08 15.16
CA ILE A 32 28.00 9.72 14.61
C ILE A 32 27.64 8.70 15.70
N GLU A 33 28.21 8.80 16.91
CA GLU A 33 27.86 7.91 18.01
C GLU A 33 26.40 8.05 18.47
N GLU A 34 25.91 9.28 18.57
CA GLU A 34 24.51 9.57 18.92
C GLU A 34 23.55 9.03 17.85
N ASP A 35 23.88 9.22 16.58
CA ASP A 35 23.10 8.71 15.45
C ASP A 35 23.18 7.18 15.40
N ALA A 36 24.34 6.56 15.66
CA ALA A 36 24.47 5.10 15.75
C ALA A 36 23.60 4.52 16.87
N LYS A 37 23.50 5.18 18.03
CA LYS A 37 22.59 4.78 19.12
C LYS A 37 21.12 4.93 18.72
N LYS A 38 20.76 5.98 17.97
CA LYS A 38 19.39 6.14 17.42
C LYS A 38 19.07 5.08 16.37
N PHE A 39 19.99 4.81 15.44
CA PHE A 39 19.85 3.77 14.41
C PHE A 39 19.69 2.37 15.02
N LYS A 40 20.39 2.06 16.11
CA LYS A 40 20.20 0.81 16.86
C LYS A 40 18.78 0.65 17.46
N ARG A 41 18.02 1.74 17.59
CA ARG A 41 16.64 1.75 18.09
C ARG A 41 15.60 1.97 16.98
N GLU A 42 16.05 2.14 15.74
CA GLU A 42 15.17 2.30 14.58
C GLU A 42 14.78 0.91 14.07
N CYS A 43 13.48 0.63 14.05
CA CYS A 43 12.93 -0.58 13.46
C CYS A 43 12.59 -0.31 12.00
N LYS A 44 13.32 -0.95 11.09
CA LYS A 44 13.05 -0.87 9.65
C LYS A 44 11.99 -1.89 9.25
N ILE A 45 10.87 -1.41 8.74
CA ILE A 45 9.75 -2.24 8.26
C ILE A 45 9.62 -2.07 6.76
N LEU A 46 9.66 -3.19 6.04
CA LEU A 46 9.48 -3.21 4.59
C LEU A 46 8.09 -3.74 4.23
N LEU A 47 7.30 -2.95 3.50
CA LEU A 47 5.99 -3.36 2.97
C LEU A 47 6.16 -4.02 1.61
N LEU A 48 5.85 -5.31 1.52
CA LEU A 48 5.92 -6.10 0.29
C LEU A 48 4.56 -6.69 -0.09
N GLY A 49 4.43 -7.14 -1.34
CA GLY A 49 3.19 -7.72 -1.87
C GLY A 49 2.89 -7.24 -3.29
N SER A 50 1.97 -7.93 -3.97
CA SER A 50 1.54 -7.63 -5.34
C SER A 50 1.01 -6.20 -5.48
N GLY A 51 0.87 -5.71 -6.71
CA GLY A 51 0.14 -4.48 -6.98
C GLY A 51 -1.26 -4.55 -6.33
N GLU A 52 -1.74 -3.43 -5.80
CA GLU A 52 -3.10 -3.32 -5.24
C GLU A 52 -3.38 -4.13 -3.96
N SER A 53 -2.39 -4.80 -3.37
CA SER A 53 -2.61 -5.61 -2.17
C SER A 53 -2.89 -4.82 -0.89
N GLY A 54 -2.79 -3.48 -0.93
CA GLY A 54 -3.12 -2.57 0.17
C GLY A 54 -1.92 -1.95 0.90
N LYS A 55 -0.69 -2.14 0.42
CA LYS A 55 0.54 -1.59 1.05
C LYS A 55 0.46 -0.08 1.32
N SER A 56 0.18 0.72 0.30
CA SER A 56 0.10 2.17 0.45
C SER A 56 -1.07 2.61 1.33
N THR A 57 -2.15 1.81 1.39
CA THR A 57 -3.25 2.04 2.34
C THR A 57 -2.78 1.84 3.78
N ILE A 58 -1.94 0.83 4.05
CA ILE A 58 -1.32 0.65 5.38
C ILE A 58 -0.44 1.86 5.75
N VAL A 59 0.35 2.40 4.82
CA VAL A 59 1.13 3.63 5.09
C VAL A 59 0.23 4.81 5.43
N LYS A 60 -0.85 5.01 4.67
CA LYS A 60 -1.84 6.05 4.95
C LYS A 60 -2.45 5.89 6.35
N GLN A 61 -2.75 4.66 6.75
CA GLN A 61 -3.21 4.36 8.11
C GLN A 61 -2.16 4.71 9.18
N MET A 62 -0.87 4.46 8.93
CA MET A 62 0.18 4.84 9.90
C MET A 62 0.22 6.36 10.12
N LYS A 63 -0.02 7.15 9.08
CA LYS A 63 -0.14 8.60 9.21
C LYS A 63 -1.36 9.01 10.05
N ILE A 64 -2.53 8.42 9.79
CA ILE A 64 -3.75 8.65 10.57
C ILE A 64 -3.57 8.27 12.04
N ILE A 65 -2.93 7.14 12.30
CA ILE A 65 -2.83 6.56 13.64
C ILE A 65 -1.72 7.22 14.47
N HIS A 66 -0.58 7.57 13.86
CA HIS A 66 0.64 7.96 14.56
C HIS A 66 1.16 9.36 14.25
N GLN A 67 0.58 10.09 13.29
CA GLN A 67 1.05 11.42 12.86
C GLN A 67 -0.07 12.47 12.81
N ASN A 68 -1.12 12.31 13.62
CA ASN A 68 -2.25 13.25 13.72
C ASN A 68 -3.04 13.44 12.40
N GLY A 69 -3.10 12.42 11.55
CA GLY A 69 -3.92 12.50 10.34
C GLY A 69 -3.30 13.33 9.23
N TYR A 70 -4.19 13.88 8.39
CA TYR A 70 -3.83 14.72 7.26
C TYR A 70 -4.24 16.16 7.52
N THR A 71 -3.36 17.12 7.19
CA THR A 71 -3.76 18.53 7.23
C THR A 71 -4.71 18.85 6.07
N ARG A 72 -5.40 19.99 6.15
CA ARG A 72 -6.29 20.43 5.08
C ARG A 72 -5.56 20.56 3.74
N GLU A 73 -4.33 21.08 3.76
CA GLU A 73 -3.49 21.23 2.57
C GLU A 73 -3.16 19.86 1.97
N GLU A 74 -2.82 18.88 2.80
CA GLU A 74 -2.52 17.51 2.36
C GLU A 74 -3.76 16.82 1.79
N LEU A 75 -4.92 16.98 2.41
CA LEU A 75 -6.20 16.46 1.91
C LEU A 75 -6.51 17.01 0.52
N LEU A 76 -6.28 18.31 0.29
CA LEU A 76 -6.50 18.93 -1.01
C LEU A 76 -5.60 18.36 -2.12
N LEU A 77 -4.39 17.87 -1.79
CA LEU A 77 -3.51 17.21 -2.77
C LEU A 77 -4.13 15.91 -3.33
N PHE A 78 -5.03 15.26 -2.59
CA PHE A 78 -5.73 14.05 -3.07
C PHE A 78 -6.94 14.34 -3.95
N LYS A 79 -7.43 15.59 -4.00
CA LYS A 79 -8.67 15.95 -4.70
C LYS A 79 -8.67 15.50 -6.16
N LEU A 80 -7.60 15.83 -6.90
CA LEU A 80 -7.46 15.43 -8.31
C LEU A 80 -7.33 13.91 -8.49
N THR A 81 -6.64 13.23 -7.58
CA THR A 81 -6.55 11.77 -7.61
C THR A 81 -7.92 11.12 -7.43
N ILE A 82 -8.72 11.62 -6.48
CA ILE A 82 -10.07 11.12 -6.22
C ILE A 82 -10.98 11.37 -7.41
N TYR A 83 -10.96 12.58 -7.98
CA TYR A 83 -11.70 12.88 -9.21
C TYR A 83 -11.33 11.93 -10.34
N LYS A 84 -10.03 11.74 -10.57
CA LYS A 84 -9.57 10.78 -11.57
C LYS A 84 -10.07 9.36 -11.28
N ASN A 85 -10.00 8.91 -10.03
CA ASN A 85 -10.48 7.59 -9.64
C ASN A 85 -12.00 7.41 -9.86
N VAL A 86 -12.80 8.43 -9.57
CA VAL A 86 -14.26 8.44 -9.84
C VAL A 86 -14.52 8.29 -11.34
N ILE A 87 -13.90 9.15 -12.16
CA ILE A 87 -14.13 9.17 -13.61
C ILE A 87 -13.61 7.88 -14.28
N ASP A 88 -12.38 7.46 -13.98
CA ASP A 88 -11.77 6.25 -14.55
C ASP A 88 -12.62 5.01 -14.18
N SER A 89 -13.18 4.95 -12.96
CA SER A 89 -14.05 3.85 -12.55
C SER A 89 -15.39 3.88 -13.28
N ALA A 90 -16.02 5.05 -13.41
CA ALA A 90 -17.30 5.18 -14.12
C ALA A 90 -17.15 4.76 -15.59
N GLN A 91 -16.06 5.20 -16.23
CA GLN A 91 -15.72 4.79 -17.59
C GLN A 91 -15.47 3.28 -17.68
N ALA A 92 -14.77 2.68 -16.72
CA ALA A 92 -14.54 1.24 -16.69
C ALA A 92 -15.86 0.45 -16.60
N VAL A 93 -16.84 0.92 -15.81
CA VAL A 93 -18.18 0.31 -15.74
C VAL A 93 -18.88 0.38 -17.09
N VAL A 94 -18.91 1.55 -17.74
CA VAL A 94 -19.58 1.68 -19.06
C VAL A 94 -18.88 0.84 -20.14
N VAL A 95 -17.54 0.80 -20.16
CA VAL A 95 -16.78 -0.06 -21.07
C VAL A 95 -17.13 -1.54 -20.83
N ALA A 96 -17.23 -1.95 -19.56
CA ALA A 96 -17.62 -3.31 -19.21
C ALA A 96 -19.04 -3.62 -19.68
N MET A 97 -20.01 -2.74 -19.43
CA MET A 97 -21.40 -2.89 -19.91
C MET A 97 -21.46 -3.13 -21.42
N ARG A 98 -20.78 -2.29 -22.21
CA ARG A 98 -20.70 -2.45 -23.68
C ARG A 98 -20.05 -3.76 -24.10
N LYS A 99 -18.94 -4.15 -23.47
CA LYS A 99 -18.24 -5.41 -23.77
C LYS A 99 -19.10 -6.64 -23.44
N LEU A 100 -19.85 -6.57 -22.33
CA LEU A 100 -20.70 -7.65 -21.83
C LEU A 100 -22.09 -7.66 -22.50
N LYS A 101 -22.39 -6.65 -23.34
CA LYS A 101 -23.69 -6.43 -23.98
C LYS A 101 -24.82 -6.35 -22.95
N LEU A 102 -24.57 -5.59 -21.88
CA LEU A 102 -25.53 -5.28 -20.84
C LEU A 102 -25.93 -3.82 -20.98
N ASP A 103 -27.13 -3.60 -21.52
CA ASP A 103 -27.66 -2.26 -21.73
C ASP A 103 -28.34 -1.73 -20.44
N PRO A 104 -28.28 -0.41 -20.17
CA PRO A 104 -29.02 0.20 -19.07
C PRO A 104 -30.52 -0.09 -19.16
N VAL A 105 -31.16 -0.29 -18.01
CA VAL A 105 -32.62 -0.48 -17.95
C VAL A 105 -33.34 0.85 -18.14
N GLU A 106 -32.78 1.94 -17.60
CA GLU A 106 -33.36 3.28 -17.75
C GLU A 106 -32.84 3.93 -19.05
N ASP A 107 -33.76 4.40 -19.91
CA ASP A 107 -33.41 4.97 -21.23
C ASP A 107 -32.44 6.17 -21.12
N ILE A 108 -32.58 6.99 -20.09
CA ILE A 108 -31.70 8.15 -19.85
C ILE A 108 -30.25 7.74 -19.65
N ASN A 109 -30.02 6.55 -19.07
CA ASN A 109 -28.70 6.04 -18.76
C ASN A 109 -27.93 5.59 -20.02
N GLN A 110 -28.60 5.41 -21.17
CA GLN A 110 -27.93 5.24 -22.45
C GLN A 110 -27.17 6.51 -22.84
N SER A 111 -27.83 7.67 -22.79
CA SER A 111 -27.17 8.96 -23.05
C SER A 111 -26.11 9.30 -22.00
N TYR A 112 -26.37 9.01 -20.72
CA TYR A 112 -25.38 9.22 -19.66
C TYR A 112 -24.15 8.32 -19.82
N SER A 113 -24.30 7.09 -20.30
CA SER A 113 -23.18 6.19 -20.61
C SER A 113 -22.24 6.81 -21.64
N ASP A 114 -22.78 7.38 -22.72
CA ASP A 114 -21.98 8.06 -23.74
C ASP A 114 -21.26 9.28 -23.17
N LYS A 115 -21.97 10.11 -22.39
CA LYS A 115 -21.37 11.28 -21.72
C LYS A 115 -20.23 10.90 -20.78
N ILE A 116 -20.39 9.82 -20.00
CA ILE A 116 -19.34 9.34 -19.08
C ILE A 116 -18.09 8.92 -19.85
N LEU A 117 -18.27 8.21 -20.96
CA LEU A 117 -17.14 7.76 -21.79
C LEU A 117 -16.41 8.89 -22.49
N ASP A 118 -17.13 9.93 -22.90
CA ASP A 118 -16.55 11.08 -23.59
C ASP A 118 -15.96 12.11 -22.62
N TYR A 119 -16.35 12.08 -21.34
CA TYR A 119 -15.85 13.01 -20.35
C TYR A 119 -14.32 12.91 -20.17
N ARG A 120 -13.66 14.07 -20.15
CA ARG A 120 -12.23 14.20 -19.87
C ARG A 120 -12.07 15.19 -18.72
N LEU A 121 -11.35 14.77 -17.69
CA LEU A 121 -11.08 15.61 -16.54
C LEU A 121 -10.13 16.73 -16.94
N ASP A 122 -10.55 17.99 -16.73
CA ASP A 122 -9.70 19.15 -16.94
C ASP A 122 -8.87 19.41 -15.67
N PHE A 123 -7.58 19.05 -15.74
CA PHE A 123 -6.65 19.22 -14.62
C PHE A 123 -6.30 20.69 -14.35
N ASN A 124 -6.64 21.63 -15.23
CA ASN A 124 -6.33 23.05 -15.02
C ASN A 124 -7.32 23.75 -14.09
N GLN A 125 -8.47 23.13 -13.79
CA GLN A 125 -9.49 23.67 -12.88
C GLN A 125 -9.20 23.26 -11.42
N PHE A 126 -8.04 23.65 -10.90
CA PHE A 126 -7.59 23.34 -9.53
C PHE A 126 -8.50 23.86 -8.39
N GLY A 127 -9.53 24.66 -8.70
CA GLY A 127 -10.48 25.22 -7.73
C GLY A 127 -11.95 24.79 -7.89
N GLY A 128 -12.28 23.94 -8.87
CA GLY A 128 -13.66 23.57 -9.20
C GLY A 128 -14.17 22.28 -8.55
N GLY A 129 -15.49 22.16 -8.47
CA GLY A 129 -16.18 20.86 -8.31
C GLY A 129 -16.09 20.02 -9.58
N LEU A 130 -16.54 18.77 -9.54
CA LEU A 130 -16.78 18.02 -10.78
C LEU A 130 -17.94 18.65 -11.55
N ASN A 131 -18.00 18.46 -12.86
CA ASN A 131 -19.11 18.96 -13.66
C ASN A 131 -20.45 18.39 -13.10
N PRO A 132 -21.43 19.22 -12.71
CA PRO A 132 -22.67 18.73 -12.10
C PRO A 132 -23.46 17.75 -12.99
N GLU A 133 -23.31 17.85 -14.31
CA GLU A 133 -23.89 16.89 -15.25
C GLU A 133 -23.17 15.53 -15.22
N ILE A 134 -21.83 15.50 -15.09
CA ILE A 134 -21.12 14.23 -14.96
C ILE A 134 -21.46 13.55 -13.63
N VAL A 135 -21.59 14.32 -12.56
CA VAL A 135 -21.99 13.80 -11.23
C VAL A 135 -23.36 13.13 -11.31
N ARG A 136 -24.36 13.81 -11.89
CA ARG A 136 -25.70 13.25 -12.10
C ARG A 136 -25.70 12.03 -13.01
N SER A 137 -24.88 12.04 -14.06
CA SER A 137 -24.76 10.90 -14.99
C SER A 137 -24.24 9.66 -14.28
N ILE A 138 -23.19 9.80 -13.47
CA ILE A 138 -22.59 8.71 -12.70
C ILE A 138 -23.56 8.20 -11.64
N GLU A 139 -24.20 9.10 -10.89
CA GLU A 139 -25.18 8.75 -9.86
C GLU A 139 -26.36 7.98 -10.44
N SER A 140 -26.94 8.47 -11.55
CA SER A 140 -28.07 7.83 -12.23
C SER A 140 -27.71 6.45 -12.77
N LEU A 141 -26.54 6.31 -13.40
CA LEU A 141 -26.07 5.02 -13.91
C LEU A 141 -25.78 4.03 -12.78
N TRP A 142 -25.17 4.48 -11.68
CA TRP A 142 -24.83 3.61 -10.55
C TRP A 142 -26.05 2.99 -9.87
N HIS A 143 -27.18 3.70 -9.89
CA HIS A 143 -28.45 3.21 -9.37
C HIS A 143 -29.32 2.48 -10.40
N ASP A 144 -28.83 2.31 -11.64
CA ASP A 144 -29.55 1.54 -12.67
C ASP A 144 -29.68 0.06 -12.24
N PRO A 145 -30.86 -0.55 -12.41
CA PRO A 145 -31.08 -1.97 -12.09
C PRO A 145 -30.13 -2.96 -12.80
N ILE A 146 -29.44 -2.56 -13.88
CA ILE A 146 -28.44 -3.40 -14.56
C ILE A 146 -27.15 -3.58 -13.74
N ILE A 147 -26.79 -2.63 -12.88
CA ILE A 147 -25.47 -2.58 -12.23
C ILE A 147 -25.12 -3.86 -11.45
N PRO A 148 -26.02 -4.46 -10.65
CA PRO A 148 -25.74 -5.75 -10.01
C PRO A 148 -25.30 -6.85 -10.99
N ALA A 149 -25.94 -6.94 -12.16
CA ALA A 149 -25.58 -7.93 -13.18
C ALA A 149 -24.20 -7.66 -13.81
N VAL A 150 -23.82 -6.38 -13.93
CA VAL A 150 -22.47 -5.98 -14.36
C VAL A 150 -21.43 -6.39 -13.31
N LEU A 151 -21.70 -6.11 -12.03
CA LEU A 151 -20.78 -6.41 -10.93
C LEU A 151 -20.61 -7.91 -10.66
N ASP A 152 -21.65 -8.71 -10.89
CA ASP A 152 -21.56 -10.18 -10.79
C ASP A 152 -20.60 -10.78 -11.83
N ARG A 153 -20.30 -10.03 -12.91
CA ARG A 153 -19.29 -10.36 -13.94
C ARG A 153 -17.97 -9.60 -13.73
N GLY A 154 -17.74 -9.08 -12.52
CA GLY A 154 -16.58 -8.26 -12.17
C GLY A 154 -15.21 -8.95 -12.31
N SER A 155 -15.14 -10.26 -12.54
CA SER A 155 -13.89 -10.97 -12.84
C SER A 155 -13.47 -10.86 -14.33
N GLU A 156 -14.38 -10.47 -15.22
CA GLU A 156 -14.15 -10.38 -16.68
C GLU A 156 -13.58 -9.03 -17.15
N PHE A 157 -13.51 -8.07 -16.23
CA PHE A 157 -12.96 -6.75 -16.45
C PHE A 157 -12.29 -6.25 -15.18
N TYR A 158 -11.49 -5.20 -15.32
CA TYR A 158 -10.90 -4.55 -14.17
C TYR A 158 -11.80 -3.41 -13.70
N LEU A 159 -12.15 -3.44 -12.42
CA LEU A 159 -12.76 -2.34 -11.69
C LEU A 159 -11.96 -2.12 -10.40
N MET A 160 -11.76 -0.86 -10.04
CA MET A 160 -11.12 -0.53 -8.77
C MET A 160 -12.04 -0.90 -7.61
N ASP A 161 -11.49 -1.55 -6.57
CA ASP A 161 -12.25 -1.99 -5.39
C ASP A 161 -13.06 -0.86 -4.71
N SER A 162 -12.54 0.37 -4.68
CA SER A 162 -13.19 1.54 -4.08
C SER A 162 -14.19 2.25 -5.00
N ALA A 163 -14.47 1.72 -6.20
CA ALA A 163 -15.40 2.34 -7.14
C ALA A 163 -16.79 2.55 -6.53
N GLY A 164 -17.36 1.53 -5.87
CA GLY A 164 -18.68 1.63 -5.24
C GLY A 164 -18.75 2.75 -4.19
N TYR A 165 -17.75 2.83 -3.30
CA TYR A 165 -17.64 3.92 -2.33
C TYR A 165 -17.67 5.30 -3.00
N PHE A 166 -16.91 5.48 -4.08
CA PHE A 166 -16.84 6.76 -4.77
C PHE A 166 -18.16 7.11 -5.48
N PHE A 167 -18.86 6.14 -6.04
CA PHE A 167 -20.16 6.36 -6.66
C PHE A 167 -21.23 6.70 -5.62
N ASP A 168 -21.25 6.00 -4.48
CA ASP A 168 -22.14 6.30 -3.35
C ASP A 168 -21.90 7.70 -2.77
N GLN A 169 -20.68 8.23 -2.93
CA GLN A 169 -20.27 9.55 -2.43
C GLN A 169 -20.17 10.61 -3.54
N VAL A 170 -20.57 10.30 -4.78
CA VAL A 170 -20.28 11.14 -5.96
C VAL A 170 -20.88 12.53 -5.82
N HIS A 171 -22.05 12.66 -5.20
CA HIS A 171 -22.69 13.95 -4.95
C HIS A 171 -21.87 14.83 -4.00
N ARG A 172 -21.32 14.26 -2.92
CA ARG A 172 -20.45 14.99 -1.97
C ARG A 172 -19.11 15.35 -2.63
N ILE A 173 -18.53 14.40 -3.36
CA ILE A 173 -17.26 14.58 -4.07
C ILE A 173 -17.39 15.65 -5.17
N GLY A 174 -18.54 15.73 -5.83
CA GLY A 174 -18.78 16.66 -6.92
C GLY A 174 -18.97 18.13 -6.51
N GLN A 175 -19.17 18.43 -5.23
CA GLN A 175 -19.42 19.79 -4.76
C GLN A 175 -18.23 20.74 -5.01
N MET A 176 -18.53 22.03 -5.20
CA MET A 176 -17.51 23.07 -5.43
C MET A 176 -16.53 23.19 -4.26
N ASP A 177 -17.05 23.17 -3.04
CA ASP A 177 -16.31 23.28 -1.79
C ASP A 177 -15.81 21.93 -1.25
N TYR A 178 -15.89 20.87 -2.06
CA TYR A 178 -15.42 19.54 -1.67
C TYR A 178 -13.96 19.57 -1.22
N ILE A 179 -13.73 19.11 0.01
CA ILE A 179 -12.43 18.80 0.59
C ILE A 179 -12.45 17.31 0.93
N PRO A 180 -11.50 16.51 0.42
CA PRO A 180 -11.39 15.10 0.77
C PRO A 180 -11.28 14.89 2.28
N ASN A 181 -11.89 13.82 2.79
CA ASN A 181 -11.68 13.37 4.16
C ASN A 181 -10.67 12.19 4.20
N GLU A 182 -10.34 11.70 5.40
CA GLU A 182 -9.39 10.60 5.55
C GLU A 182 -9.86 9.30 4.89
N VAL A 183 -11.18 9.04 4.87
CA VAL A 183 -11.75 7.87 4.19
C VAL A 183 -11.54 7.99 2.69
N ASP A 184 -11.78 9.17 2.10
CA ASP A 184 -11.50 9.44 0.69
C ASP A 184 -10.03 9.18 0.36
N VAL A 185 -9.12 9.64 1.24
CA VAL A 185 -7.68 9.41 1.08
C VAL A 185 -7.34 7.91 1.16
N LEU A 186 -7.93 7.15 2.07
CA LEU A 186 -7.72 5.71 2.18
C LEU A 186 -8.24 4.94 0.95
N MET A 187 -9.38 5.37 0.40
CA MET A 187 -10.02 4.79 -0.78
C MET A 187 -9.34 5.22 -2.09
N ALA A 188 -8.65 6.37 -2.09
CA ALA A 188 -7.95 6.90 -3.24
C ALA A 188 -6.78 6.01 -3.65
N ARG A 189 -6.63 5.84 -4.95
CA ARG A 189 -5.65 4.98 -5.57
C ARG A 189 -4.73 5.77 -6.49
N THR A 190 -3.45 5.66 -6.17
CA THR A 190 -2.35 6.09 -7.03
C THR A 190 -1.43 4.89 -7.24
N LYS A 191 -1.00 4.65 -8.48
CA LYS A 191 0.02 3.63 -8.75
C LYS A 191 1.33 4.07 -8.11
N THR A 192 1.75 3.35 -7.08
CA THR A 192 3.04 3.59 -6.39
C THR A 192 4.19 3.24 -7.32
N THR A 193 5.05 4.22 -7.58
CA THR A 193 6.29 4.06 -8.34
C THR A 193 7.47 4.38 -7.42
N GLY A 194 8.56 3.63 -7.59
CA GLY A 194 9.75 3.80 -6.74
C GLY A 194 9.54 3.34 -5.31
N ILE A 195 10.21 4.05 -4.40
CA ILE A 195 10.30 3.75 -2.97
C ILE A 195 9.88 5.02 -2.23
N SER A 196 8.95 4.88 -1.30
CA SER A 196 8.54 5.94 -0.39
C SER A 196 8.82 5.54 1.05
N GLU A 197 9.27 6.52 1.84
CA GLU A 197 9.67 6.30 3.22
C GLU A 197 8.76 7.07 4.16
N THR A 198 8.39 6.47 5.29
CA THR A 198 7.61 7.12 6.34
C THR A 198 8.20 6.80 7.69
N LYS A 199 8.47 7.83 8.49
CA LYS A 199 9.02 7.69 9.84
C LYS A 199 8.02 8.15 10.88
N PHE A 200 7.77 7.32 11.88
CA PHE A 200 6.89 7.68 12.99
C PHE A 200 7.31 7.00 14.28
N LYS A 201 6.90 7.57 15.41
CA LYS A 201 7.14 7.00 16.73
C LYS A 201 5.92 6.18 17.16
N SER A 202 6.16 4.99 17.72
CA SER A 202 5.12 4.18 18.35
C SER A 202 5.55 3.77 19.75
N GLY A 203 5.19 4.58 20.75
CA GLY A 203 5.75 4.48 22.10
C GLY A 203 7.24 4.78 22.10
N GLN A 204 8.05 3.82 22.56
CA GLN A 204 9.52 3.96 22.60
C GLN A 204 10.22 3.56 21.30
N LEU A 205 9.51 2.92 20.36
CA LEU A 205 10.07 2.48 19.08
C LEU A 205 10.02 3.61 18.05
N SER A 206 11.13 3.79 17.35
CA SER A 206 11.19 4.60 16.12
C SER A 206 10.99 3.68 14.93
N ILE A 207 9.90 3.85 14.19
CA ILE A 207 9.57 3.00 13.04
C ILE A 207 9.93 3.74 11.76
N HIS A 208 10.70 3.09 10.91
CA HIS A 208 11.03 3.54 9.56
C HIS A 208 10.43 2.56 8.56
N MET A 209 9.33 2.96 7.95
CA MET A 209 8.55 2.12 7.05
C MET A 209 8.86 2.48 5.59
N PHE A 210 9.07 1.46 4.77
CA PHE A 210 9.34 1.57 3.34
C PHE A 210 8.17 0.97 2.56
N ASP A 211 7.49 1.78 1.74
CA ASP A 211 6.49 1.32 0.77
C ASP A 211 7.06 1.36 -0.64
N VAL A 212 7.05 0.19 -1.27
CA VAL A 212 7.63 -0.04 -2.57
C VAL A 212 6.55 -0.44 -3.57
N GLY A 213 6.72 -0.03 -4.83
CA GLY A 213 5.80 -0.42 -5.90
C GLY A 213 5.66 -1.95 -6.02
N GLY A 214 4.41 -2.45 -6.01
CA GLY A 214 4.10 -3.89 -6.05
C GLY A 214 4.13 -4.55 -7.43
N GLN A 215 4.13 -3.73 -8.47
CA GLN A 215 4.09 -4.14 -9.88
C GLN A 215 5.42 -4.74 -10.33
N ARG A 216 5.42 -5.64 -11.32
CA ARG A 216 6.63 -6.37 -11.71
C ARG A 216 7.77 -5.43 -12.15
N SER A 217 7.42 -4.33 -12.83
CA SER A 217 8.38 -3.31 -13.25
C SER A 217 9.12 -2.63 -12.09
N GLU A 218 8.50 -2.57 -10.91
CA GLU A 218 9.04 -1.87 -9.75
C GLU A 218 9.91 -2.76 -8.85
N ARG A 219 9.78 -4.09 -8.94
CA ARG A 219 10.42 -5.03 -8.01
C ARG A 219 11.95 -5.01 -8.05
N LYS A 220 12.55 -4.64 -9.19
CA LYS A 220 14.01 -4.49 -9.30
C LYS A 220 14.57 -3.42 -8.36
N LYS A 221 13.75 -2.43 -7.95
CA LYS A 221 14.14 -1.34 -7.06
C LYS A 221 14.15 -1.76 -5.58
N TRP A 222 13.50 -2.88 -5.24
CA TRP A 222 13.32 -3.30 -3.84
C TRP A 222 14.63 -3.59 -3.11
N ILE A 223 15.64 -4.08 -3.84
CA ILE A 223 16.96 -4.41 -3.28
C ILE A 223 17.61 -3.24 -2.53
N HIS A 224 17.28 -2.00 -2.91
CA HIS A 224 17.79 -0.78 -2.26
C HIS A 224 17.28 -0.57 -0.83
N CYS A 225 16.28 -1.35 -0.39
CA CYS A 225 15.69 -1.26 0.95
C CYS A 225 15.90 -2.53 1.78
N PHE A 226 16.66 -3.52 1.31
CA PHE A 226 16.75 -4.84 1.96
C PHE A 226 17.77 -4.88 3.11
N GLU A 227 18.62 -3.87 3.25
CA GLU A 227 19.64 -3.84 4.29
C GLU A 227 19.06 -3.53 5.67
N ALA A 228 19.40 -4.38 6.65
CA ALA A 228 19.03 -4.24 8.05
C ALA A 228 17.50 -4.12 8.29
N VAL A 229 16.69 -4.83 7.50
CA VAL A 229 15.24 -4.90 7.69
C VAL A 229 14.92 -5.75 8.92
N THR A 230 14.30 -5.14 9.92
CA THR A 230 13.85 -5.80 11.15
C THR A 230 12.64 -6.69 10.90
N SER A 231 11.69 -6.23 10.09
CA SER A 231 10.45 -6.97 9.79
C SER A 231 9.92 -6.67 8.40
N ILE A 232 9.32 -7.68 7.78
CA ILE A 232 8.56 -7.52 6.53
C ILE A 232 7.08 -7.61 6.88
N ILE A 233 6.31 -6.64 6.41
CA ILE A 233 4.86 -6.77 6.31
C ILE A 233 4.54 -7.15 4.86
N PHE A 234 4.16 -8.41 4.64
CA PHE A 234 3.75 -8.89 3.33
C PHE A 234 2.23 -8.82 3.22
N CYS A 235 1.72 -7.99 2.30
CA CYS A 235 0.29 -7.80 2.07
C CYS A 235 -0.20 -8.72 0.94
N VAL A 236 -1.17 -9.57 1.26
CA VAL A 236 -1.91 -10.46 0.36
C VAL A 236 -3.34 -9.95 0.25
N ALA A 237 -3.84 -9.74 -0.96
CA ALA A 237 -5.25 -9.43 -1.16
C ALA A 237 -6.06 -10.73 -1.25
N LEU A 238 -6.82 -11.05 -0.20
CA LEU A 238 -7.64 -12.26 -0.15
C LEU A 238 -8.66 -12.31 -1.29
N SER A 239 -9.21 -11.16 -1.68
CA SER A 239 -10.26 -11.05 -2.70
C SER A 239 -9.80 -11.28 -4.14
N GLU A 240 -8.50 -11.47 -4.40
CA GLU A 240 -7.95 -11.54 -5.76
C GLU A 240 -7.78 -12.98 -6.29
N TYR A 241 -8.39 -13.98 -5.64
CA TYR A 241 -8.27 -15.39 -6.00
C TYR A 241 -8.84 -15.74 -7.37
N ASP A 242 -9.78 -14.94 -7.88
CA ASP A 242 -10.49 -15.14 -9.15
C ASP A 242 -10.08 -14.14 -10.24
N GLN A 243 -9.11 -13.24 -9.94
CA GLN A 243 -8.73 -12.14 -10.82
C GLN A 243 -7.40 -12.40 -11.54
N VAL A 244 -7.24 -11.76 -12.70
CA VAL A 244 -6.00 -11.76 -13.48
C VAL A 244 -5.21 -10.46 -13.28
N LEU A 245 -3.90 -10.50 -13.52
CA LEU A 245 -3.04 -9.32 -13.45
C LEU A 245 -3.45 -8.30 -14.51
N LEU A 246 -3.38 -7.02 -14.15
CA LEU A 246 -3.49 -5.92 -15.12
C LEU A 246 -2.37 -5.94 -16.16
N GLU A 247 -1.18 -6.36 -15.74
CA GLU A 247 0.02 -6.40 -16.57
C GLU A 247 0.02 -7.60 -17.53
N GLU A 248 -0.76 -8.65 -17.23
CA GLU A 248 -0.77 -9.90 -17.98
C GLU A 248 -2.10 -10.66 -17.77
N SER A 249 -2.96 -10.66 -18.79
CA SER A 249 -4.34 -11.16 -18.72
C SER A 249 -4.48 -12.69 -18.54
N GLY A 250 -3.39 -13.45 -18.59
CA GLY A 250 -3.38 -14.90 -18.39
C GLY A 250 -2.96 -15.35 -16.99
N GLN A 251 -2.41 -14.45 -16.18
CA GLN A 251 -1.83 -14.80 -14.89
C GLN A 251 -2.78 -14.45 -13.74
N ASN A 252 -3.17 -15.44 -12.95
CA ASN A 252 -3.97 -15.24 -11.75
C ASN A 252 -3.20 -14.42 -10.69
N ARG A 253 -3.87 -13.45 -10.07
CA ARG A 253 -3.27 -12.53 -9.09
C ARG A 253 -2.82 -13.23 -7.81
N MET A 254 -3.63 -14.15 -7.27
CA MET A 254 -3.26 -14.91 -6.07
C MET A 254 -2.08 -15.85 -6.33
N ALA A 255 -2.04 -16.49 -7.49
CA ALA A 255 -0.90 -17.31 -7.92
C ALA A 255 0.39 -16.47 -8.03
N GLU A 256 0.32 -15.28 -8.63
CA GLU A 256 1.44 -14.35 -8.66
C GLU A 256 1.87 -13.93 -7.24
N SER A 257 0.93 -13.69 -6.32
CA SER A 257 1.25 -13.36 -4.94
C SER A 257 1.96 -14.50 -4.20
N LEU A 258 1.60 -15.76 -4.47
CA LEU A 258 2.29 -16.94 -3.92
C LEU A 258 3.74 -17.03 -4.43
N VAL A 259 3.96 -16.89 -5.73
CA VAL A 259 5.30 -16.88 -6.34
C VAL A 259 6.16 -15.76 -5.77
N LEU A 260 5.57 -14.56 -5.67
CA LEU A 260 6.25 -13.41 -5.07
C LEU A 260 6.63 -13.69 -3.61
N PHE A 261 5.71 -14.20 -2.81
CA PHE A 261 5.97 -14.52 -1.41
C PHE A 261 7.07 -15.58 -1.27
N GLU A 262 7.05 -16.64 -2.08
CA GLU A 262 8.08 -17.69 -2.07
C GLU A 262 9.48 -17.10 -2.28
N SER A 263 9.61 -16.16 -3.23
CA SER A 263 10.88 -15.48 -3.50
C SER A 263 11.36 -14.60 -2.34
N VAL A 264 10.42 -13.98 -1.61
CA VAL A 264 10.72 -13.12 -0.46
C VAL A 264 11.10 -13.97 0.75
N ILE A 265 10.24 -14.91 1.16
CA ILE A 265 10.44 -15.66 2.41
C ILE A 265 11.67 -16.57 2.39
N ASN A 266 12.10 -17.00 1.20
CA ASN A 266 13.30 -17.82 1.04
C ASN A 266 14.53 -17.02 0.60
N SER A 267 14.46 -15.68 0.59
CA SER A 267 15.57 -14.82 0.21
C SER A 267 16.67 -14.83 1.28
N ARG A 268 17.92 -14.91 0.82
CA ARG A 268 19.12 -14.79 1.70
C ARG A 268 19.18 -13.47 2.47
N TRP A 269 18.52 -12.42 1.96
CA TRP A 269 18.49 -11.10 2.58
C TRP A 269 17.65 -11.06 3.86
N PHE A 270 16.74 -12.02 4.05
CA PHE A 270 15.73 -11.99 5.11
C PHE A 270 15.83 -13.15 6.10
N LEU A 271 16.97 -13.83 6.17
CA LEU A 271 17.18 -15.02 7.02
C LEU A 271 16.95 -14.79 8.52
N ARG A 272 17.00 -13.54 8.98
CA ARG A 272 16.74 -13.15 10.39
C ARG A 272 15.56 -12.20 10.54
N THR A 273 14.79 -11.99 9.48
CA THR A 273 13.67 -11.06 9.46
C THR A 273 12.39 -11.79 9.85
N SER A 274 11.57 -11.19 10.71
CA SER A 274 10.22 -11.70 10.97
C SER A 274 9.25 -11.32 9.86
N ILE A 275 8.37 -12.26 9.49
CA ILE A 275 7.37 -12.06 8.45
C ILE A 275 6.00 -11.84 9.12
N ILE A 276 5.44 -10.65 8.94
CA ILE A 276 4.06 -10.33 9.29
C ILE A 276 3.25 -10.48 8.00
N LEU A 277 2.29 -11.39 7.99
CA LEU A 277 1.49 -11.69 6.81
C LEU A 277 0.11 -11.07 6.94
N PHE A 278 -0.15 -10.00 6.21
CA PHE A 278 -1.46 -9.35 6.15
C PHE A 278 -2.31 -10.01 5.07
N LEU A 279 -3.36 -10.69 5.51
CA LEU A 279 -4.41 -11.24 4.67
C LEU A 279 -5.51 -10.16 4.57
N ASN A 280 -5.28 -9.24 3.65
CA ASN A 280 -6.04 -8.00 3.49
C ASN A 280 -7.28 -8.17 2.60
N LYS A 281 -8.14 -7.14 2.57
CA LYS A 281 -9.41 -7.10 1.81
C LYS A 281 -10.38 -8.19 2.26
N ILE A 282 -10.40 -8.48 3.56
CA ILE A 282 -11.26 -9.52 4.14
C ILE A 282 -12.75 -9.22 3.95
N ASP A 283 -13.12 -7.94 3.93
CA ASP A 283 -14.45 -7.42 3.60
C ASP A 283 -14.90 -7.81 2.19
N ILE A 284 -14.07 -7.53 1.19
CA ILE A 284 -14.36 -7.86 -0.21
C ILE A 284 -14.37 -9.38 -0.39
N PHE A 285 -13.43 -10.09 0.26
CA PHE A 285 -13.38 -11.55 0.24
C PHE A 285 -14.66 -12.17 0.81
N LYS A 286 -15.15 -11.67 1.96
CA LYS A 286 -16.42 -12.11 2.59
C LYS A 286 -17.62 -11.96 1.66
N ALA A 287 -17.73 -10.82 0.98
CA ALA A 287 -18.83 -10.56 0.06
C ALA A 287 -18.76 -11.42 -1.22
N LYS A 288 -17.55 -11.69 -1.71
CA LYS A 288 -17.32 -12.43 -2.96
C LYS A 288 -17.47 -13.94 -2.81
N LEU A 289 -17.02 -14.52 -1.70
CA LEU A 289 -16.90 -15.97 -1.52
C LEU A 289 -18.20 -16.77 -1.79
N PRO A 290 -19.41 -16.30 -1.41
CA PRO A 290 -20.66 -16.99 -1.73
C PRO A 290 -21.04 -16.96 -3.23
N LYS A 291 -20.57 -15.94 -3.97
CA LYS A 291 -20.88 -15.73 -5.39
C LYS A 291 -19.87 -16.44 -6.30
N VAL A 292 -18.60 -16.41 -5.92
CA VAL A 292 -17.49 -17.02 -6.66
C VAL A 292 -16.80 -18.02 -5.74
N PRO A 293 -17.21 -19.31 -5.73
CA PRO A 293 -16.63 -20.31 -4.83
C PRO A 293 -15.12 -20.47 -5.01
N LEU A 294 -14.39 -20.54 -3.90
CA LEU A 294 -12.92 -20.64 -3.90
C LEU A 294 -12.44 -21.93 -4.58
N GLU A 295 -13.22 -23.02 -4.49
CA GLU A 295 -12.95 -24.33 -5.07
C GLU A 295 -12.77 -24.30 -6.60
N ARG A 296 -13.35 -23.29 -7.29
CA ARG A 296 -13.17 -23.11 -8.73
C ARG A 296 -11.73 -22.77 -9.12
N TYR A 297 -10.99 -22.13 -8.21
CA TYR A 297 -9.61 -21.69 -8.43
C TYR A 297 -8.61 -22.50 -7.59
N PHE A 298 -9.09 -23.12 -6.51
CA PHE A 298 -8.32 -24.00 -5.64
C PHE A 298 -9.08 -25.32 -5.42
N PRO A 299 -8.97 -26.29 -6.35
CA PRO A 299 -9.74 -27.53 -6.30
C PRO A 299 -9.50 -28.39 -5.05
N GLU A 300 -8.37 -28.22 -4.35
CA GLU A 300 -8.07 -28.93 -3.12
C GLU A 300 -8.82 -28.38 -1.89
N TYR A 301 -9.39 -27.18 -1.99
CA TYR A 301 -10.18 -26.59 -0.91
C TYR A 301 -11.57 -27.25 -0.85
N THR A 302 -12.02 -27.57 0.36
CA THR A 302 -13.32 -28.26 0.60
C THR A 302 -14.14 -27.57 1.69
N GLY A 303 -13.75 -26.37 2.11
CA GLY A 303 -14.38 -25.66 3.22
C GLY A 303 -15.67 -24.92 2.87
N GLY A 304 -16.09 -24.89 1.60
CA GLY A 304 -17.27 -24.17 1.15
C GLY A 304 -17.12 -22.66 1.29
N ASN A 305 -18.24 -21.97 1.44
CA ASN A 305 -18.29 -20.52 1.61
C ASN A 305 -17.94 -20.02 3.04
N ASP A 306 -17.35 -20.86 3.90
CA ASP A 306 -16.88 -20.46 5.22
C ASP A 306 -15.63 -19.59 5.09
N VAL A 307 -15.78 -18.29 5.38
CA VAL A 307 -14.75 -17.26 5.27
C VAL A 307 -13.51 -17.62 6.09
N ASN A 308 -13.69 -18.15 7.29
CA ASN A 308 -12.57 -18.47 8.18
C ASN A 308 -11.79 -19.69 7.66
N LYS A 309 -12.49 -20.73 7.18
CA LYS A 309 -11.84 -21.88 6.56
C LYS A 309 -11.12 -21.49 5.27
N ALA A 310 -11.74 -20.66 4.44
CA ALA A 310 -11.16 -20.19 3.19
C ALA A 310 -9.91 -19.33 3.43
N ALA A 311 -9.96 -18.39 4.39
CA ALA A 311 -8.80 -17.59 4.76
C ALA A 311 -7.68 -18.44 5.39
N LYS A 312 -8.02 -19.42 6.24
CA LYS A 312 -7.05 -20.38 6.80
C LYS A 312 -6.41 -21.24 5.73
N TYR A 313 -7.17 -21.64 4.70
CA TYR A 313 -6.64 -22.37 3.56
C TYR A 313 -5.64 -21.54 2.76
N ILE A 314 -5.98 -20.28 2.45
CA ILE A 314 -5.06 -19.36 1.77
C ILE A 314 -3.81 -19.15 2.63
N LEU A 315 -3.97 -18.89 3.93
CA LEU A 315 -2.85 -18.79 4.86
C LEU A 315 -1.97 -20.05 4.80
N TRP A 316 -2.57 -21.24 4.88
CA TRP A 316 -1.86 -22.51 4.79
C TRP A 316 -1.03 -22.58 3.50
N ARG A 317 -1.59 -22.22 2.34
CA ARG A 317 -0.85 -22.16 1.06
C ARG A 317 0.40 -21.27 1.13
N PHE A 318 0.31 -20.09 1.75
CA PHE A 318 1.47 -19.23 1.95
C PHE A 318 2.49 -19.86 2.91
N THR A 319 2.05 -20.45 4.02
CA THR A 319 2.97 -21.09 4.98
C THR A 319 3.74 -22.28 4.40
N GLN A 320 3.16 -23.02 3.44
CA GLN A 320 3.87 -24.14 2.77
C GLN A 320 5.11 -23.69 1.97
N LEU A 321 5.17 -22.41 1.58
CA LEU A 321 6.29 -21.85 0.82
C LEU A 321 7.51 -21.52 1.70
N ASN A 322 7.38 -21.59 3.02
CA ASN A 322 8.40 -21.19 3.99
C ASN A 322 9.46 -22.28 4.26
N ARG A 323 10.36 -22.49 3.30
CA ARG A 323 11.47 -23.44 3.45
C ARG A 323 12.55 -22.93 4.42
N ALA A 324 12.69 -21.61 4.50
CA ALA A 324 13.61 -20.93 5.43
C ALA A 324 13.20 -21.04 6.91
N ARG A 325 11.99 -21.55 7.20
CA ARG A 325 11.45 -21.71 8.57
C ARG A 325 11.44 -20.40 9.36
N LEU A 326 11.20 -19.28 8.68
CA LEU A 326 11.03 -17.98 9.33
C LEU A 326 9.73 -17.94 10.14
N SER A 327 9.70 -17.12 11.18
CA SER A 327 8.47 -16.91 11.94
C SER A 327 7.47 -16.09 11.11
N ILE A 328 6.27 -16.64 10.92
CA ILE A 328 5.15 -15.98 10.21
C ILE A 328 4.08 -15.60 11.23
N TYR A 329 3.70 -14.32 11.24
CA TYR A 329 2.66 -13.76 12.10
C TYR A 329 1.49 -13.29 11.24
N PRO A 330 0.45 -14.13 11.07
CA PRO A 330 -0.66 -13.84 10.17
C PRO A 330 -1.73 -12.97 10.84
N HIS A 331 -2.25 -11.99 10.10
CA HIS A 331 -3.36 -11.14 10.52
C HIS A 331 -4.37 -10.99 9.39
N LEU A 332 -5.65 -11.18 9.71
CA LEU A 332 -6.74 -10.78 8.84
C LEU A 332 -6.89 -9.26 8.93
N THR A 333 -6.85 -8.58 7.80
CA THR A 333 -6.88 -7.11 7.77
C THR A 333 -7.92 -6.58 6.79
N GLN A 334 -8.46 -5.42 7.15
CA GLN A 334 -9.16 -4.53 6.25
C GLN A 334 -8.43 -3.19 6.31
N ALA A 335 -7.54 -2.94 5.36
CA ALA A 335 -6.69 -1.75 5.37
C ALA A 335 -7.47 -0.43 5.35
N THR A 336 -8.74 -0.45 4.93
CA THR A 336 -9.64 0.72 4.95
C THR A 336 -10.32 0.95 6.30
N ASP A 337 -10.28 -0.02 7.22
CA ASP A 337 -10.81 0.11 8.59
C ASP A 337 -9.68 0.50 9.56
N THR A 338 -9.71 1.75 10.00
CA THR A 338 -8.73 2.30 10.94
C THR A 338 -8.74 1.58 12.29
N SER A 339 -9.89 1.11 12.78
CA SER A 339 -9.97 0.39 14.05
C SER A 339 -9.32 -0.99 13.94
N ASN A 340 -9.59 -1.70 12.85
CA ASN A 340 -8.93 -2.97 12.54
C ASN A 340 -7.40 -2.82 12.48
N ILE A 341 -6.91 -1.81 11.74
CA ILE A 341 -5.46 -1.58 11.61
C ILE A 341 -4.82 -1.13 12.93
N ARG A 342 -5.49 -0.34 13.77
CA ARG A 342 -4.97 0.00 15.12
C ARG A 342 -4.74 -1.26 15.95
N LEU A 343 -5.69 -2.18 15.98
CA LEU A 343 -5.58 -3.43 16.74
C LEU A 343 -4.49 -4.35 16.20
N VAL A 344 -4.46 -4.54 14.88
CA VAL A 344 -3.46 -5.37 14.21
C VAL A 344 -2.06 -4.80 14.42
N PHE A 345 -1.88 -3.49 14.29
CA PHE A 345 -0.57 -2.87 14.46
C PHE A 345 -0.09 -2.91 15.92
N ALA A 346 -1.01 -2.86 16.90
CA ALA A 346 -0.66 -3.08 18.30
C ALA A 346 -0.09 -4.48 18.55
N ALA A 347 -0.69 -5.53 17.96
CA ALA A 347 -0.16 -6.90 18.05
C ALA A 347 1.19 -7.03 17.32
N VAL A 348 1.31 -6.45 16.12
CA VAL A 348 2.56 -6.42 15.34
C VAL A 348 3.69 -5.73 16.12
N LYS A 349 3.40 -4.63 16.81
CA LYS A 349 4.37 -3.90 17.62
C LYS A 349 4.96 -4.78 18.72
N GLU A 350 4.16 -5.61 19.38
CA GLU A 350 4.63 -6.54 20.40
C GLU A 350 5.61 -7.57 19.82
N THR A 351 5.27 -8.15 18.67
CA THR A 351 6.15 -9.07 17.94
C THR A 351 7.47 -8.41 17.55
N ILE A 352 7.41 -7.18 17.01
CA ILE A 352 8.60 -6.42 16.62
C ILE A 352 9.48 -6.13 17.84
N LEU A 353 8.87 -5.74 18.96
CA LEU A 353 9.60 -5.45 20.19
C LEU A 353 10.29 -6.70 20.75
N GLN A 354 9.60 -7.84 20.79
CA GLN A 354 10.17 -9.11 21.25
C GLN A 354 11.38 -9.52 20.39
N ASN A 355 11.27 -9.39 19.06
CA ASN A 355 12.39 -9.73 18.17
C ASN A 355 13.57 -8.77 18.35
N ALA A 356 13.32 -7.46 18.47
CA ALA A 356 14.37 -6.47 18.73
C ALA A 356 15.08 -6.69 20.08
N LEU A 357 14.34 -7.12 21.11
CA LEU A 357 14.90 -7.48 22.42
C LEU A 357 15.75 -8.75 22.36
N ARG A 358 15.32 -9.76 21.59
CA ARG A 358 16.10 -10.98 21.35
C ARG A 358 17.39 -10.70 20.58
N ASP A 359 17.33 -9.89 19.53
CA ASP A 359 18.49 -9.52 18.72
C ASP A 359 19.52 -8.66 19.50
N SER A 360 19.07 -7.94 20.52
CA SER A 360 19.95 -7.18 21.42
C SER A 360 20.53 -8.00 22.57
N GLY A 361 20.20 -9.30 22.67
CA GLY A 361 20.71 -10.22 23.70
C GLY A 361 20.16 -9.96 25.10
N ILE A 362 19.03 -9.25 25.21
CA ILE A 362 18.36 -8.95 26.49
C ILE A 362 17.41 -10.09 26.90
N LEU A 363 16.96 -10.91 25.93
CA LEU A 363 16.05 -12.06 26.10
C LEU A 363 16.69 -13.38 25.67
#